data_AF-A0A644TP45-F1
#
_entry.id   AF-A0A644TP45-F1
#
_cell.length_a   1.000
_cell.length_b   1.000
_cell.length_c   1.000
_cell.angle_alpha   90.00
_cell.angle_beta   90.00
_cell.angle_gamma   90.00
#
_symmetry.space_group_name_H-M   'P 1'
#
loop_
_entity.id
_entity.type
_entity.pdbx_description
1 polymer ?
#
loop_
_entity_poly.entity_id
_entity_poly.type
_entity_poly.pdbx_seq_one_letter_code
_entity_poly.pdbx_strand_id
1 'polypeptide(L)'
;MGIFTEIRNECLIKELQRELNTDVLLFGFDGMVYFGRLQKVEDCRVATLMAPEEASNVEIQTPSGENVEVRFAHVDLWQIVAKATGVKTNPFDSGYGKGPAAGLPERTDTTERQESHELICILRRMIGDEVAITTLGGFLFTGTLGDVDDELAFISVDDIFIPGTSSQISDDDVSTAVINLEAITSVSLLNCTC
;
A
#
# COMPACT_ATOMS: atom_id res chain seq x y z
N MET A 1 -4.79 -23.11 14.47
CA MET A 1 -4.81 -21.86 15.24
C MET A 1 -4.31 -20.76 14.33
N GLY A 2 -5.20 -20.05 13.64
CA GLY A 2 -4.86 -18.89 12.81
C GLY A 2 -5.06 -17.65 13.66
N ILE A 3 -3.99 -16.91 13.91
CA ILE A 3 -3.96 -15.78 14.86
C ILE A 3 -4.14 -14.42 14.16
N PHE A 4 -4.29 -14.41 12.84
CA PHE A 4 -4.68 -13.22 12.08
C PHE A 4 -6.18 -13.27 11.86
N THR A 5 -6.90 -12.36 12.51
CA THR A 5 -8.27 -12.02 12.10
C THR A 5 -8.21 -11.51 10.66
N GLU A 6 -8.96 -12.13 9.76
CA GLU A 6 -9.11 -11.71 8.36
C GLU A 6 -9.39 -10.19 8.31
N ILE A 7 -8.51 -9.43 7.63
CA ILE A 7 -8.72 -8.00 7.39
C ILE A 7 -9.86 -7.94 6.38
N ARG A 8 -11.08 -7.65 6.82
CA ARG A 8 -12.27 -7.77 5.94
C ARG A 8 -12.32 -6.66 4.88
N ASN A 9 -11.50 -5.62 5.02
CA ASN A 9 -11.20 -4.62 3.99
C ASN A 9 -12.44 -3.99 3.32
N GLU A 10 -13.61 -3.97 3.97
CA GLU A 10 -14.87 -3.66 3.28
C GLU A 10 -14.87 -2.25 2.67
N CYS A 11 -14.30 -1.28 3.36
CA CYS A 11 -14.18 0.09 2.88
C CYS A 11 -13.17 0.20 1.72
N LEU A 12 -12.01 -0.44 1.85
CA LEU A 12 -10.99 -0.47 0.79
C LEU A 12 -11.53 -1.14 -0.49
N ILE A 13 -12.30 -2.23 -0.33
CA ILE A 13 -12.94 -2.95 -1.43
C ILE A 13 -13.97 -2.06 -2.15
N LYS A 14 -14.76 -1.26 -1.43
CA LYS A 14 -15.69 -0.31 -2.05
C LYS A 14 -14.95 0.72 -2.89
N GLU A 15 -13.81 1.21 -2.42
CA GLU A 15 -12.98 2.13 -3.20
C GLU A 15 -12.41 1.47 -4.46
N LEU A 16 -11.92 0.23 -4.37
CA LEU A 16 -11.48 -0.53 -5.55
C LEU A 16 -12.62 -0.77 -6.55
N GLN A 17 -13.84 -1.03 -6.08
CA GLN A 17 -15.01 -1.18 -6.96
C GLN A 17 -15.39 0.12 -7.70
N ARG A 18 -15.03 1.29 -7.17
CA ARG A 18 -15.24 2.58 -7.86
C ARG A 18 -14.19 2.85 -8.94
N GLU A 19 -13.05 2.17 -8.87
CA GLU A 19 -11.89 2.36 -9.74
C GLU A 19 -11.67 1.17 -10.69
N LEU A 20 -12.75 0.54 -11.14
CA LEU A 20 -12.61 -0.50 -12.17
C LEU A 20 -12.07 0.10 -13.47
N ASN A 21 -11.24 -0.69 -14.15
CA ASN A 21 -10.53 -0.37 -15.39
C ASN A 21 -9.41 0.66 -15.27
N THR A 22 -8.88 0.90 -14.07
CA THR A 22 -7.67 1.72 -13.87
C THR A 22 -6.47 0.87 -13.50
N ASP A 23 -5.28 1.41 -13.71
CA ASP A 23 -4.03 0.79 -13.28
C ASP A 23 -3.82 1.06 -11.79
N VAL A 24 -3.59 -0.02 -11.04
CA VAL A 24 -3.50 0.01 -9.58
C VAL A 24 -2.29 -0.77 -9.08
N LEU A 25 -1.80 -0.34 -7.94
CA LEU A 25 -0.86 -1.10 -7.11
C LEU A 25 -1.61 -1.62 -5.88
N LEU A 26 -1.50 -2.91 -5.60
CA LEU A 26 -2.04 -3.52 -4.38
C LEU A 26 -0.90 -4.03 -3.51
N PHE A 27 -0.90 -3.68 -2.23
CA PHE A 27 0.13 -4.07 -1.27
C PHE A 27 -0.44 -5.13 -0.33
N GLY A 28 0.14 -6.33 -0.32
CA GLY A 28 -0.30 -7.45 0.51
C GLY A 28 0.44 -7.50 1.85
N PHE A 29 -0.20 -7.90 2.94
CA PHE A 29 0.46 -8.03 4.26
C PHE A 29 1.64 -9.03 4.25
N ASP A 30 1.71 -9.90 3.24
CA ASP A 30 2.80 -10.83 2.98
C ASP A 30 4.06 -10.15 2.40
N GLY A 31 3.97 -8.85 2.11
CA GLY A 31 5.04 -8.04 1.51
C GLY A 31 5.03 -8.09 -0.02
N MET A 32 4.04 -8.74 -0.66
CA MET A 32 3.91 -8.76 -2.11
C MET A 32 3.31 -7.43 -2.61
N VAL A 33 3.74 -7.00 -3.79
CA VAL A 33 3.16 -5.85 -4.50
C VAL A 33 2.67 -6.30 -5.86
N TYR A 34 1.40 -6.01 -6.17
CA TYR A 34 0.78 -6.38 -7.43
C TYR A 34 0.52 -5.12 -8.25
N PHE A 35 1.07 -5.04 -9.46
CA PHE A 35 0.82 -3.97 -10.42
C PHE A 35 0.03 -4.50 -11.60
N GLY A 36 -1.14 -3.91 -11.84
CA GLY A 36 -1.93 -4.23 -13.03
C GLY A 36 -3.23 -3.43 -13.10
N ARG A 37 -3.96 -3.62 -14.19
CA ARG A 37 -5.26 -3.01 -14.42
C ARG A 37 -6.35 -3.75 -13.68
N LEU A 38 -7.05 -3.09 -12.77
CA LEU A 38 -8.16 -3.68 -12.04
C LEU A 38 -9.35 -3.89 -12.97
N GLN A 39 -9.78 -5.13 -13.17
CA GLN A 39 -10.87 -5.43 -14.12
C GLN A 39 -12.19 -5.75 -13.44
N LYS A 40 -12.10 -6.50 -12.33
CA LYS A 40 -13.27 -6.95 -11.61
C LYS A 40 -12.92 -7.21 -10.16
N VAL A 41 -13.89 -6.97 -9.29
CA VAL A 41 -13.90 -7.45 -7.91
C VAL A 41 -15.06 -8.44 -7.77
N GLU A 42 -14.77 -9.67 -7.40
CA GLU A 42 -15.72 -10.76 -7.18
C GLU A 42 -15.93 -10.99 -5.68
N ASP A 43 -17.18 -11.15 -5.29
CA ASP A 43 -17.61 -11.51 -3.92
C ASP A 43 -17.01 -10.67 -2.79
N CYS A 44 -16.67 -9.40 -3.08
CA CYS A 44 -15.97 -8.51 -2.16
C CYS A 44 -14.70 -9.15 -1.55
N ARG A 45 -14.01 -9.99 -2.33
CA ARG A 45 -12.85 -10.74 -1.86
C ARG A 45 -11.78 -10.90 -2.90
N VAL A 46 -12.11 -11.16 -4.15
CA VAL A 46 -11.10 -11.45 -5.17
C VAL A 46 -11.07 -10.35 -6.21
N ALA A 47 -9.93 -9.67 -6.34
CA ALA A 47 -9.67 -8.78 -7.47
C ALA A 47 -9.04 -9.56 -8.62
N THR A 48 -9.47 -9.27 -9.84
CA THR A 48 -8.81 -9.73 -11.06
C THR A 48 -8.03 -8.57 -11.67
N LEU A 49 -6.72 -8.77 -11.79
CA LEU A 49 -5.82 -7.85 -12.46
C LEU A 49 -5.47 -8.39 -13.86
N MET A 50 -5.48 -7.51 -14.85
CA MET A 50 -4.94 -7.75 -16.19
C MET A 50 -3.75 -6.83 -16.46
N ALA A 51 -3.06 -7.05 -17.57
CA ALA A 51 -1.95 -6.20 -17.98
C ALA A 51 -2.37 -4.71 -17.95
N PRO A 52 -1.54 -3.82 -17.35
CA PRO A 52 -1.76 -2.39 -17.34
C PRO A 52 -1.61 -1.81 -18.75
N GLU A 53 -2.02 -0.56 -18.96
CA GLU A 53 -2.07 0.02 -20.30
C GLU A 53 -0.68 0.15 -20.95
N GLU A 54 0.34 0.35 -20.12
CA GLU A 54 1.73 0.52 -20.55
C GLU A 54 2.59 -0.74 -20.48
N ALA A 55 2.05 -1.89 -20.04
CA ALA A 55 2.80 -3.15 -19.95
C ALA A 55 2.08 -4.33 -20.60
N SER A 56 2.83 -5.40 -20.86
CA SER A 56 2.29 -6.61 -21.52
C SER A 56 1.73 -7.64 -20.55
N ASN A 57 2.10 -7.56 -19.27
CA ASN A 57 1.76 -8.52 -18.23
C ASN A 57 1.42 -7.79 -16.93
N VAL A 58 0.70 -8.48 -16.03
CA VAL A 58 0.63 -8.10 -14.61
C VAL A 58 1.98 -8.39 -13.99
N GLU A 59 2.49 -7.45 -13.21
CA GLU A 59 3.77 -7.56 -12.53
C GLU A 59 3.56 -7.77 -11.04
N ILE A 60 4.28 -8.73 -10.47
CA ILE A 60 4.21 -9.07 -9.05
C ILE A 60 5.61 -8.96 -8.49
N GLN A 61 5.84 -8.00 -7.60
CA GLN A 61 7.09 -7.91 -6.87
C GLN A 61 6.99 -8.68 -5.56
N THR A 62 7.95 -9.56 -5.35
CA THR A 62 8.08 -10.35 -4.12
C THR A 62 8.79 -9.54 -3.02
N PRO A 63 8.65 -9.95 -1.74
CA PRO A 63 9.41 -9.33 -0.64
C PRO A 63 10.93 -9.44 -0.78
N SER A 64 11.41 -10.31 -1.67
CA SER A 64 12.85 -10.44 -1.99
C SER A 64 13.31 -9.47 -3.08
N GLY A 65 12.39 -8.69 -3.66
CA GLY A 65 12.63 -7.79 -4.79
C GLY A 65 12.66 -8.47 -6.15
N GLU A 66 12.29 -9.75 -6.24
CA GLU A 66 12.12 -10.42 -7.53
C GLU A 66 10.79 -10.02 -8.16
N ASN A 67 10.82 -9.64 -9.43
CA ASN A 67 9.63 -9.32 -10.22
C ASN A 67 9.21 -10.54 -11.04
N VAL A 68 7.94 -10.91 -10.96
CA VAL A 68 7.31 -12.01 -11.68
C VAL A 68 6.23 -11.45 -12.59
N GLU A 69 6.33 -11.74 -13.88
CA GLU A 69 5.33 -11.36 -14.86
C GLU A 69 4.32 -12.49 -15.09
N VAL A 70 3.04 -12.17 -15.01
CA VAL A 70 1.93 -13.10 -15.27
C VAL A 70 0.89 -12.46 -16.18
N ARG A 71 0.17 -13.28 -16.95
CA ARG A 71 -0.84 -12.76 -17.90
C ARG A 71 -2.03 -12.09 -17.20
N PHE A 72 -2.41 -12.63 -16.05
CA PHE A 72 -3.45 -12.11 -15.18
C PHE A 72 -3.17 -12.60 -13.75
N ALA A 73 -3.69 -11.87 -12.76
CA ALA A 73 -3.59 -12.26 -11.36
C ALA A 73 -4.96 -12.21 -10.69
N HIS A 74 -5.18 -13.15 -9.77
CA HIS A 74 -6.29 -13.12 -8.83
C HIS A 74 -5.74 -12.83 -7.44
N VAL A 75 -6.17 -11.72 -6.85
CA VAL A 75 -5.62 -11.20 -5.60
C VAL A 75 -6.70 -11.27 -4.52
N ASP A 76 -6.39 -11.91 -3.39
CA ASP A 76 -7.30 -11.95 -2.24
C ASP A 76 -7.22 -10.60 -1.50
N LEU A 77 -8.28 -9.81 -1.65
CA LEU A 77 -8.42 -8.47 -1.10
C LEU A 77 -8.42 -8.44 0.42
N TRP A 78 -8.69 -9.55 1.11
CA TRP A 78 -8.56 -9.61 2.57
C TRP A 78 -7.12 -9.67 3.04
N GLN A 79 -6.18 -9.79 2.12
CA GLN A 79 -4.75 -9.76 2.40
C GLN A 79 -4.12 -8.40 2.07
N ILE A 80 -4.89 -7.47 1.50
CA ILE A 80 -4.38 -6.18 1.05
C ILE A 80 -4.40 -5.16 2.19
N VAL A 81 -3.29 -4.47 2.39
CA VAL A 81 -3.12 -3.46 3.44
C VAL A 81 -3.24 -2.04 2.90
N ALA A 82 -2.99 -1.85 1.61
CA ALA A 82 -3.10 -0.56 0.94
C ALA A 82 -3.29 -0.74 -0.57
N LYS A 83 -3.76 0.32 -1.23
CA LYS A 83 -3.73 0.47 -2.68
C LYS A 83 -3.06 1.79 -3.07
N ALA A 84 -2.48 1.83 -4.25
CA ALA A 84 -1.98 3.05 -4.90
C ALA A 84 -2.59 3.22 -6.29
N THR A 85 -2.81 4.47 -6.68
CA THR A 85 -3.50 4.85 -7.92
C THR A 85 -2.88 6.09 -8.56
N GLY A 86 -3.30 6.40 -9.79
CA GLY A 86 -2.71 7.49 -10.56
C GLY A 86 -1.30 7.12 -11.01
N VAL A 87 -1.14 5.88 -11.47
CA VAL A 87 0.12 5.35 -11.99
C VAL A 87 0.44 6.06 -13.31
N LYS A 88 1.57 6.77 -13.38
CA LYS A 88 2.01 7.51 -14.57
C LYS A 88 3.05 6.75 -15.37
N THR A 89 3.86 5.94 -14.70
CA THR A 89 4.95 5.13 -15.25
C THR A 89 4.95 3.77 -14.56
N ASN A 90 5.47 2.74 -15.24
CA ASN A 90 5.60 1.43 -14.61
C ASN A 90 6.58 1.51 -13.41
N PRO A 91 6.10 1.27 -12.17
CA PRO A 91 6.89 1.46 -10.94
C PRO A 91 8.05 0.47 -10.81
N PHE A 92 8.09 -0.58 -11.65
CA PHE A 92 9.13 -1.60 -11.65
C PHE A 92 10.14 -1.46 -12.79
N ASP A 93 9.89 -0.55 -13.75
CA ASP A 93 10.77 -0.30 -14.91
C ASP A 93 11.85 0.75 -14.65
N SER A 94 11.88 1.37 -13.46
CA SER A 94 12.81 2.45 -13.15
C SER A 94 14.27 1.95 -13.10
N GLY A 95 14.96 2.07 -14.25
CA GLY A 95 16.36 1.74 -14.47
C GLY A 95 17.38 2.62 -13.73
N TYR A 96 17.05 3.18 -12.56
CA TYR A 96 17.94 4.07 -11.82
C TYR A 96 17.96 3.77 -10.31
N GLY A 97 19.17 3.41 -9.84
CA GLY A 97 19.62 3.77 -8.50
C GLY A 97 19.40 2.73 -7.39
N LYS A 98 20.41 1.88 -7.19
CA LYS A 98 20.69 1.28 -5.88
C LYS A 98 20.93 2.39 -4.85
N GLY A 99 19.90 2.80 -4.13
CA GLY A 99 20.02 3.58 -2.90
C GLY A 99 20.56 2.72 -1.75
N PRO A 100 21.28 3.31 -0.78
CA PRO A 100 21.84 2.57 0.34
C PRO A 100 20.71 2.06 1.25
N ALA A 101 20.86 0.84 1.74
CA ALA A 101 19.94 0.21 2.68
C ALA A 101 19.80 1.07 3.96
N ALA A 102 18.64 1.70 4.13
CA ALA A 102 18.24 2.29 5.41
C ALA A 102 17.72 1.15 6.30
N GLY A 103 18.29 1.03 7.49
CA GLY A 103 17.96 -0.01 8.45
C GLY A 103 16.49 0.03 8.87
N LEU A 104 15.83 -1.12 8.76
CA LEU A 104 14.51 -1.37 9.31
C LEU A 104 14.54 -1.19 10.85
N PRO A 105 13.50 -0.59 11.46
CA PRO A 105 13.25 -0.78 12.87
C PRO A 105 12.77 -2.21 13.13
N GLU A 106 13.27 -2.78 14.24
CA GLU A 106 12.97 -4.12 14.74
C GLU A 106 11.46 -4.31 14.99
N ARG A 107 10.95 -5.46 14.57
CA ARG A 107 9.60 -5.96 14.87
C ARG A 107 9.39 -5.98 16.38
N THR A 108 8.27 -5.38 16.83
CA THR A 108 7.74 -5.63 18.16
C THR A 108 6.34 -6.21 17.99
N ASP A 109 6.17 -7.47 18.39
CA ASP A 109 4.91 -8.21 18.36
C ASP A 109 4.00 -7.80 19.53
N THR A 110 2.70 -7.64 19.20
CA THR A 110 1.51 -7.96 20.02
C THR A 110 1.06 -7.01 21.16
N THR A 111 0.44 -5.87 20.82
CA THR A 111 -0.63 -5.21 21.61
C THR A 111 -1.69 -4.51 20.73
N GLU A 112 -2.07 -5.14 19.61
CA GLU A 112 -2.54 -4.44 18.39
C GLU A 112 -3.95 -3.82 18.38
N ARG A 113 -4.84 -4.04 19.36
CA ARG A 113 -6.26 -3.59 19.21
C ARG A 113 -6.67 -2.32 19.94
N GLN A 114 -5.92 -1.89 20.95
CA GLN A 114 -6.13 -0.59 21.58
C GLN A 114 -5.30 0.50 20.86
N GLU A 115 -4.14 0.09 20.34
CA GLU A 115 -3.16 0.97 19.70
C GLU A 115 -3.66 1.51 18.34
N SER A 116 -4.37 0.70 17.54
CA SER A 116 -4.88 1.15 16.23
C SER A 116 -5.86 2.32 16.35
N HIS A 117 -6.77 2.30 17.32
CA HIS A 117 -7.73 3.38 17.51
C HIS A 117 -7.05 4.68 17.98
N GLU A 118 -6.02 4.59 18.82
CA GLU A 118 -5.21 5.75 19.21
C GLU A 118 -4.41 6.31 18.04
N LEU A 119 -3.81 5.45 17.21
CA LEU A 119 -3.12 5.84 15.98
C LEU A 119 -4.07 6.53 14.99
N ILE A 120 -5.29 6.03 14.80
CA ILE A 120 -6.32 6.66 13.97
C ILE A 120 -6.68 8.06 14.50
N CYS A 121 -6.81 8.20 15.83
CA CYS A 121 -7.08 9.50 16.45
C CYS A 121 -5.93 10.49 16.27
N ILE A 122 -4.68 10.01 16.30
CA ILE A 122 -3.49 10.81 16.03
C ILE A 122 -3.47 11.23 14.56
N LEU A 123 -3.67 10.30 13.62
CA LEU A 123 -3.73 10.58 12.19
C LEU A 123 -4.77 11.64 11.84
N ARG A 124 -5.97 11.57 12.42
CA ARG A 124 -7.01 12.59 12.21
C ARG A 124 -6.57 14.00 12.58
N ARG A 125 -5.60 14.14 13.49
CA ARG A 125 -5.03 15.45 13.88
C ARG A 125 -3.90 15.91 12.97
N MET A 126 -3.39 15.03 12.13
CA MET A 126 -2.27 15.24 11.20
C MET A 126 -2.77 15.48 9.76
N ILE A 127 -4.09 15.67 9.55
CA ILE A 127 -4.65 15.96 8.23
C ILE A 127 -4.07 17.30 7.73
N GLY A 128 -3.47 17.26 6.55
CA GLY A 128 -2.73 18.37 5.93
C GLY A 128 -1.23 18.36 6.21
N ASP A 129 -0.74 17.50 7.10
CA ASP A 129 0.69 17.39 7.43
C ASP A 129 1.38 16.30 6.60
N GLU A 130 2.71 16.39 6.53
CA GLU A 130 3.57 15.33 5.99
C GLU A 130 3.75 14.22 7.02
N VAL A 131 3.36 13.01 6.63
CA VAL A 131 3.29 11.84 7.49
C VAL A 131 4.07 10.68 6.92
N ALA A 132 4.53 9.82 7.82
CA ALA A 132 5.11 8.53 7.54
C ALA A 132 4.23 7.45 8.20
N ILE A 133 3.63 6.57 7.40
CA ILE A 133 2.74 5.50 7.85
C ILE A 133 3.40 4.15 7.55
N THR A 134 3.54 3.31 8.56
CA THR A 134 3.99 1.92 8.38
C THR A 134 2.82 0.96 8.56
N THR A 135 2.84 -0.12 7.78
CA THR A 135 1.76 -1.11 7.74
C THR A 135 2.27 -2.53 7.98
N LEU A 136 1.34 -3.44 8.26
CA LEU A 136 1.57 -4.88 8.19
C LEU A 136 2.12 -5.25 6.80
N GLY A 137 3.10 -6.13 6.76
CA GLY A 137 3.90 -6.39 5.56
C GLY A 137 5.18 -5.56 5.49
N GLY A 138 5.28 -4.46 6.25
CA GLY A 138 6.52 -3.68 6.37
C GLY A 138 6.68 -2.57 5.32
N PHE A 139 5.59 -2.18 4.66
CA PHE A 139 5.60 -1.02 3.77
C PHE A 139 5.62 0.27 4.59
N LEU A 140 6.39 1.25 4.10
CA LEU A 140 6.41 2.62 4.61
C LEU A 140 5.89 3.54 3.51
N PHE A 141 4.84 4.27 3.82
CA PHE A 141 4.25 5.29 2.96
C PHE A 141 4.58 6.66 3.52
N THR A 142 5.20 7.52 2.72
CA THR A 142 5.44 8.92 3.06
C THR A 142 4.66 9.81 2.11
N GLY A 143 4.09 10.89 2.65
CA GLY A 143 3.22 11.75 1.87
C GLY A 143 2.48 12.77 2.70
N THR A 144 1.67 13.59 2.03
CA THR A 144 0.74 14.50 2.69
C THR A 144 -0.57 13.77 3.02
N LEU A 145 -0.99 13.77 4.28
CA LEU A 145 -2.26 13.18 4.69
C LEU A 145 -3.43 14.05 4.25
N GLY A 146 -4.24 13.56 3.32
CA GLY A 146 -5.39 14.29 2.78
C GLY A 146 -6.64 14.12 3.62
N ASP A 147 -6.96 12.88 4.00
CA ASP A 147 -8.17 12.57 4.77
C ASP A 147 -8.04 11.25 5.54
N VAL A 148 -8.87 11.08 6.56
CA VAL A 148 -8.99 9.86 7.38
C VAL A 148 -10.47 9.55 7.61
N ASP A 149 -11.03 8.69 6.78
CA ASP A 149 -12.45 8.33 6.80
C ASP A 149 -12.65 6.82 6.63
N ASP A 150 -13.73 6.27 7.21
CA ASP A 150 -14.11 4.86 7.10
C ASP A 150 -12.96 3.86 7.39
N GLU A 151 -12.10 4.18 8.37
CA GLU A 151 -10.90 3.39 8.73
C GLU A 151 -9.85 3.29 7.60
N LEU A 152 -9.88 4.23 6.66
CA LEU A 152 -8.89 4.41 5.62
C LEU A 152 -8.14 5.74 5.80
N ALA A 153 -6.86 5.76 5.47
CA ALA A 153 -6.10 7.00 5.30
C ALA A 153 -5.84 7.25 3.82
N PHE A 154 -6.14 8.45 3.37
CA PHE A 154 -5.89 8.94 2.02
C PHE A 154 -4.65 9.82 2.04
N ILE A 155 -3.62 9.42 1.30
CA ILE A 155 -2.36 10.15 1.22
C ILE A 155 -2.05 10.52 -0.23
N SER A 156 -1.54 11.75 -0.41
CA SER A 156 -0.80 12.12 -1.62
C SER A 156 0.62 11.62 -1.44
N VAL A 157 1.07 10.73 -2.33
CA VAL A 157 2.32 9.98 -2.15
C VAL A 157 3.51 10.86 -2.50
N ASP A 158 4.51 10.88 -1.63
CA ASP A 158 5.85 11.35 -1.94
C ASP A 158 6.75 10.16 -2.30
N ASP A 159 6.83 9.17 -1.40
CA ASP A 159 7.57 7.93 -1.61
C ASP A 159 6.87 6.73 -0.91
N ILE A 160 7.02 5.55 -1.50
CA ILE A 160 6.60 4.26 -0.91
C ILE A 160 7.80 3.32 -0.91
N PHE A 161 8.17 2.84 0.26
CA PHE A 161 9.27 1.90 0.44
C PHE A 161 8.73 0.48 0.57
N ILE A 162 9.27 -0.42 -0.28
CA ILE A 162 8.87 -1.82 -0.33
C ILE A 162 9.83 -2.65 0.52
N PRO A 163 9.32 -3.45 1.47
CA PRO A 163 10.13 -4.25 2.39
C PRO A 163 11.10 -5.17 1.63
N GLY A 164 12.34 -5.27 2.12
CA GLY A 164 13.34 -6.17 1.55
C GLY A 164 13.97 -5.71 0.23
N THR A 165 13.55 -4.55 -0.28
CA THR A 165 14.08 -3.96 -1.51
C THR A 165 14.76 -2.62 -1.24
N SER A 166 15.66 -2.21 -2.14
CA SER A 166 16.18 -0.83 -2.16
C SER A 166 15.43 0.07 -3.14
N SER A 167 14.34 -0.43 -3.73
CA SER A 167 13.49 0.30 -4.64
C SER A 167 12.44 1.07 -3.86
N GLN A 168 12.22 2.33 -4.25
CA GLN A 168 11.12 3.17 -3.80
C GLN A 168 10.23 3.49 -4.99
N ILE A 169 8.93 3.60 -4.76
CA ILE A 169 7.96 4.11 -5.71
C ILE A 169 7.71 5.57 -5.34
N SER A 170 8.03 6.52 -6.22
CA SER A 170 7.90 7.95 -5.92
C SER A 170 6.62 8.57 -6.49
N ASP A 171 6.38 9.84 -6.18
CA ASP A 171 5.30 10.69 -6.70
C ASP A 171 5.25 10.78 -8.24
N ASP A 172 6.41 10.63 -8.88
CA ASP A 172 6.57 10.52 -10.33
C ASP A 172 5.91 9.26 -10.87
N ASP A 173 5.90 8.16 -10.11
CA ASP A 173 5.30 6.88 -10.51
C ASP A 173 3.82 6.82 -10.12
N VAL A 174 3.46 7.29 -8.93
CA VAL A 174 2.13 7.12 -8.32
C VAL A 174 1.68 8.42 -7.66
N SER A 175 0.43 8.81 -7.86
CA SER A 175 -0.08 10.08 -7.32
C SER A 175 -0.67 9.97 -5.92
N THR A 176 -1.42 8.89 -5.64
CA THR A 176 -2.18 8.75 -4.39
C THR A 176 -2.17 7.32 -3.88
N ALA A 177 -2.26 7.17 -2.57
CA ALA A 177 -2.44 5.88 -1.93
C ALA A 177 -3.54 5.93 -0.86
N VAL A 178 -4.20 4.79 -0.69
CA VAL A 178 -5.24 4.57 0.32
C VAL A 178 -4.81 3.38 1.17
N ILE A 179 -4.66 3.62 2.48
CA ILE A 179 -4.13 2.65 3.43
C ILE A 179 -5.26 2.18 4.34
N ASN A 180 -5.40 0.87 4.54
CA ASN A 180 -6.30 0.35 5.56
C ASN A 180 -5.67 0.51 6.96
N LEU A 181 -6.37 1.26 7.82
CA LEU A 181 -5.93 1.53 9.18
C LEU A 181 -6.07 0.34 10.13
N GLU A 182 -6.79 -0.73 9.74
CA GLU A 182 -6.70 -2.00 10.45
C GLU A 182 -5.31 -2.64 10.33
N ALA A 183 -4.56 -2.30 9.28
CA ALA A 183 -3.21 -2.81 9.02
C ALA A 183 -2.10 -1.85 9.44
N ILE A 184 -2.41 -0.75 10.14
CA ILE A 184 -1.41 0.23 10.57
C ILE A 184 -0.58 -0.29 11.74
N THR A 185 0.73 -0.06 11.71
CA THR A 185 1.63 -0.44 12.80
C THR A 185 2.27 0.77 13.48
N SER A 186 2.54 1.85 12.75
CA SER A 186 2.98 3.12 13.35
C SER A 186 2.76 4.31 12.43
N VAL A 187 2.73 5.50 13.03
CA VAL A 187 2.61 6.81 12.37
C VAL A 187 3.62 7.78 12.96
N SER A 188 4.24 8.58 12.09
CA SER A 188 5.17 9.65 12.47
C SER A 188 4.94 10.92 11.64
N LEU A 189 5.19 12.08 12.23
CA LEU A 189 5.28 13.36 11.52
C LEU A 189 6.68 13.52 10.93
N LEU A 190 6.77 13.96 9.67
CA LEU A 190 8.05 14.24 9.02
C LEU A 190 8.53 15.68 9.27
N ASN A 191 7.59 16.62 9.36
CA ASN A 191 7.88 18.01 9.68
C ASN A 191 7.53 18.34 11.14
N CYS A 192 8.51 18.25 12.02
CA CYS A 192 8.47 18.92 13.32
C CYS A 192 9.10 20.31 13.18
N THR A 193 8.30 21.34 12.94
CA THR A 193 8.72 22.70 13.28
C THR A 193 8.63 22.86 14.80
N CYS A 194 9.75 22.60 15.48
CA CYS A 194 9.97 22.98 16.87
C CYS A 194 10.05 24.51 17.03
#